data_AF-A0ABD3BMY3-F1
#
_entry.id   AF-A0ABD3BMY3-F1
#
_cell.length_a   1.000
_cell.length_b   1.000
_cell.length_c   1.000
_cell.angle_alpha   90.00
_cell.angle_beta   90.00
_cell.angle_gamma   90.00
#
_symmetry.space_group_name_H-M   'P 1'
#
loop_
_entity.id
_entity.type
_entity.pdbx_description
1 polymer ?
#
loop_
_entity_poly.entity_id
_entity_poly.type
_entity_poly.pdbx_seq_one_letter_code
_entity_poly.pdbx_strand_id
1 'polypeptide(L)'
;MDPHGGASLPSSCPDARKRRVSYFYEPTIGDYYYGQGHPMKPHRIRMAHNLIVHYSLHRRMEISRPFPADTTDLRRFHSPDYVDFLASVSPDTLYDHTHLRQLKRFNVGEDCPVFDGLYSFCQASSGGSIGAAVKLNMQDADIAINWAGGLHHAKKSEASGFCYVNDIVLGILELLKVHRRVLYVDIDIHHGDGVEEAFYVTDRVMTVSFHKFGDFFPGTGHIKDIGIGSGKYYALNVPLNDGLNDDNFRALFRPIMQKVMEVYQPDAVVLQCGADSLAGDRLGCFNLSVKGHADCLRFMRSFNVPLMVLGGGGYTIRNVARCWCYETAVAVDVEPDNNLPYNEYYEYFGPDYTLHVEPSVMENLNTDRDLEKIRNMLLDQLSKLQHTPSVQFQYMPPNTEAPEEKEVDMEMRPKPRIWNNDAADYESDDDENENENISQRSLNSEATYAASMNLRGTSDTVKEEDVADEQNRR
;
A
#
# COMPACT_ATOMS: atom_id res chain seq x y z
N MET A 1 -9.52 49.61 -18.84
CA MET A 1 -8.80 48.94 -19.93
C MET A 1 -7.74 48.08 -19.26
N ASP A 2 -7.90 46.76 -19.37
CA ASP A 2 -7.07 45.72 -18.75
C ASP A 2 -5.63 45.70 -19.23
N PRO A 3 -4.69 45.30 -18.35
CA PRO A 3 -3.49 44.62 -18.79
C PRO A 3 -3.11 43.46 -17.84
N HIS A 4 -3.90 42.38 -17.79
CA HIS A 4 -3.46 41.12 -17.18
C HIS A 4 -3.88 39.91 -18.03
N GLY A 5 -3.20 39.76 -19.17
CA GLY A 5 -3.17 38.52 -19.92
C GLY A 5 -2.15 37.56 -19.32
N GLY A 6 -2.56 36.78 -18.33
CA GLY A 6 -1.87 35.59 -17.86
C GLY A 6 -2.77 34.39 -18.11
N ALA A 7 -2.36 33.49 -18.99
CA ALA A 7 -3.07 32.26 -19.28
C ALA A 7 -2.96 31.31 -18.08
N SER A 8 -3.86 31.46 -17.12
CA SER A 8 -4.10 30.46 -16.08
C SER A 8 -4.81 29.27 -16.73
N LEU A 9 -4.12 28.15 -16.87
CA LEU A 9 -4.81 26.88 -17.12
C LEU A 9 -5.73 26.61 -15.92
N PRO A 10 -7.02 26.29 -16.13
CA PRO A 10 -7.94 26.02 -15.04
C PRO A 10 -7.50 24.74 -14.31
N SER A 11 -7.08 24.87 -13.05
CA SER A 11 -6.74 23.79 -12.13
C SER A 11 -7.97 23.02 -11.60
N SER A 12 -9.00 22.89 -12.43
CA SER A 12 -10.27 22.26 -12.08
C SER A 12 -10.73 21.36 -13.21
N CYS A 13 -10.00 20.27 -13.46
CA CYS A 13 -10.61 19.11 -14.07
C CYS A 13 -11.15 18.23 -12.93
N PRO A 14 -12.45 18.28 -12.58
CA PRO A 14 -13.04 17.21 -11.79
C PRO A 14 -12.76 15.90 -12.53
N ASP A 15 -12.41 14.84 -11.79
CA ASP A 15 -12.09 13.54 -12.38
C ASP A 15 -13.26 13.07 -13.26
N ALA A 16 -13.14 13.27 -14.58
CA ALA A 16 -14.24 13.15 -15.51
C ALA A 16 -14.58 11.69 -15.83
N ARG A 17 -13.77 10.73 -15.36
CA ARG A 17 -13.93 9.31 -15.68
C ARG A 17 -13.67 8.43 -14.47
N LYS A 18 -14.65 7.59 -14.13
CA LYS A 18 -14.47 6.49 -13.18
C LYS A 18 -13.27 5.63 -13.60
N ARG A 19 -12.22 5.61 -12.77
CA ARG A 19 -10.98 4.88 -13.03
C ARG A 19 -11.11 3.41 -12.62
N ARG A 20 -10.59 2.50 -13.43
CA ARG A 20 -10.50 1.06 -13.10
C ARG A 20 -9.35 0.86 -12.12
N VAL A 21 -9.65 0.25 -10.99
CA VAL A 21 -8.67 -0.01 -9.92
C VAL A 21 -8.43 -1.50 -9.83
N SER A 22 -7.15 -1.90 -9.80
CA SER A 22 -6.71 -3.25 -9.48
C SER A 22 -5.93 -3.22 -8.16
N TYR A 23 -6.14 -4.21 -7.29
CA TYR A 23 -5.50 -4.31 -5.98
C TYR A 23 -4.86 -5.69 -5.81
N PHE A 24 -3.56 -5.69 -5.52
CA PHE A 24 -2.78 -6.90 -5.32
C PHE A 24 -2.66 -7.24 -3.84
N TYR A 25 -3.01 -8.48 -3.49
CA TYR A 25 -2.92 -8.97 -2.12
C TYR A 25 -2.54 -10.45 -2.08
N GLU A 26 -1.47 -10.78 -1.36
CA GLU A 26 -1.08 -12.16 -1.03
C GLU A 26 -1.59 -12.50 0.38
N PRO A 27 -2.50 -13.48 0.55
CA PRO A 27 -3.07 -13.81 1.86
C PRO A 27 -2.05 -14.13 2.97
N THR A 28 -0.91 -14.73 2.62
CA THR A 28 0.13 -15.10 3.60
C THR A 28 1.07 -13.95 3.96
N ILE A 29 0.96 -12.78 3.30
CA ILE A 29 1.91 -11.67 3.51
C ILE A 29 1.94 -11.19 4.96
N GLY A 30 0.81 -11.30 5.67
CA GLY A 30 0.68 -10.90 7.07
C GLY A 30 1.25 -11.90 8.07
N ASP A 31 1.70 -13.08 7.64
CA ASP A 31 2.28 -14.12 8.50
C ASP A 31 3.80 -13.99 8.65
N TYR A 32 4.47 -13.31 7.73
CA TYR A 32 5.91 -13.08 7.82
C TYR A 32 6.25 -12.20 9.02
N TYR A 33 7.30 -12.61 9.76
CA TYR A 33 7.67 -12.02 11.02
C TYR A 33 9.16 -11.68 11.06
N TYR A 34 9.48 -10.38 11.09
CA TYR A 34 10.86 -9.88 11.08
C TYR A 34 11.64 -10.22 12.37
N GLY A 35 10.97 -10.63 13.45
CA GLY A 35 11.61 -10.99 14.70
C GLY A 35 11.12 -10.18 15.90
N GLN A 36 11.52 -10.63 17.09
CA GLN A 36 11.12 -10.01 18.35
C GLN A 36 11.68 -8.59 18.47
N GLY A 37 10.82 -7.64 18.85
CA GLY A 37 11.20 -6.23 19.00
C GLY A 37 11.28 -5.45 17.69
N HIS A 38 11.31 -6.12 16.53
CA HIS A 38 11.44 -5.44 15.25
C HIS A 38 10.21 -4.56 14.92
N PRO A 39 10.41 -3.31 14.43
CA PRO A 39 9.32 -2.37 14.17
C PRO A 39 8.52 -2.71 12.91
N MET A 40 9.16 -3.23 11.85
CA MET A 40 8.47 -3.69 10.64
C MET A 40 7.57 -4.90 10.96
N LYS A 41 6.27 -4.76 10.70
CA LYS A 41 5.25 -5.79 10.95
C LYS A 41 4.39 -5.99 9.71
N PRO A 42 4.69 -6.96 8.84
CA PRO A 42 3.88 -7.26 7.64
C PRO A 42 2.39 -7.48 7.93
N HIS A 43 2.03 -7.90 9.14
CA HIS A 43 0.66 -7.98 9.63
C HIS A 43 -0.19 -6.71 9.38
N ARG A 44 0.42 -5.52 9.34
CA ARG A 44 -0.28 -4.25 9.00
C ARG A 44 -0.96 -4.28 7.62
N ILE A 45 -0.42 -5.03 6.67
CA ILE A 45 -0.99 -5.21 5.32
C ILE A 45 -2.28 -6.03 5.41
N ARG A 46 -2.30 -7.08 6.24
CA ARG A 46 -3.50 -7.88 6.51
C ARG A 46 -4.58 -7.06 7.21
N MET A 47 -4.20 -6.23 8.18
CA MET A 47 -5.14 -5.31 8.84
C MET A 47 -5.76 -4.31 7.84
N ALA A 48 -4.95 -3.73 6.94
CA ALA A 48 -5.44 -2.84 5.88
C ALA A 48 -6.41 -3.56 4.93
N HIS A 49 -6.04 -4.76 4.45
CA HIS A 49 -6.89 -5.60 3.61
C HIS A 49 -8.24 -5.88 4.28
N ASN A 50 -8.21 -6.22 5.56
CA ASN A 50 -9.40 -6.53 6.33
C ASN A 50 -10.35 -5.32 6.45
N LEU A 51 -9.83 -4.12 6.72
CA LEU A 51 -10.64 -2.89 6.68
C LEU A 51 -11.21 -2.60 5.29
N ILE A 52 -10.40 -2.76 4.23
CA ILE A 52 -10.83 -2.58 2.83
C ILE A 52 -12.01 -3.50 2.50
N VAL A 53 -12.00 -4.73 3.00
CA VAL A 53 -13.09 -5.69 2.83
C VAL A 53 -14.34 -5.25 3.58
N HIS A 54 -14.21 -4.89 4.87
CA HIS A 54 -15.34 -4.51 5.72
C HIS A 54 -15.99 -3.17 5.34
N TYR A 55 -15.22 -2.22 4.78
CA TYR A 55 -15.77 -1.03 4.12
C TYR A 55 -16.37 -1.30 2.73
N SER A 56 -16.39 -2.56 2.28
CA SER A 56 -16.90 -2.96 0.95
C SER A 56 -16.19 -2.32 -0.25
N LEU A 57 -14.97 -1.80 -0.05
CA LEU A 57 -14.18 -1.18 -1.13
C LEU A 57 -13.73 -2.21 -2.18
N HIS A 58 -13.49 -3.45 -1.75
CA HIS A 58 -13.18 -4.59 -2.63
C HIS A 58 -14.21 -4.81 -3.76
N ARG A 59 -15.47 -4.41 -3.57
CA ARG A 59 -16.53 -4.54 -4.60
C ARG A 59 -16.39 -3.54 -5.75
N ARG A 60 -15.47 -2.57 -5.63
CA ARG A 60 -15.27 -1.48 -6.60
C ARG A 60 -13.94 -1.59 -7.36
N MET A 61 -13.20 -2.66 -7.14
CA MET A 61 -11.89 -2.90 -7.74
C MET A 61 -11.70 -4.38 -8.04
N GLU A 62 -10.80 -4.70 -8.97
CA GLU A 62 -10.35 -6.07 -9.21
C GLU A 62 -9.34 -6.45 -8.12
N ILE A 63 -9.55 -7.55 -7.41
CA ILE A 63 -8.53 -8.09 -6.49
C ILE A 63 -7.78 -9.20 -7.23
N SER A 64 -6.47 -9.02 -7.36
CA SER A 64 -5.56 -9.98 -7.96
C SER A 64 -4.64 -10.56 -6.90
N ARG A 65 -4.40 -11.88 -6.95
CA ARG A 65 -3.30 -12.48 -6.20
C ARG A 65 -2.01 -12.27 -7.01
N PRO A 66 -0.92 -11.76 -6.40
CA PRO A 66 0.32 -11.61 -7.13
C PRO A 66 0.92 -12.98 -7.46
N PHE A 67 1.44 -13.13 -8.68
CA PHE A 67 2.38 -14.21 -8.96
C PHE A 67 3.69 -13.90 -8.21
N PRO A 68 4.26 -14.83 -7.44
CA PRO A 68 5.55 -14.62 -6.80
C PRO A 68 6.62 -14.29 -7.85
N ALA A 69 7.34 -13.18 -7.67
CA ALA A 69 8.42 -12.81 -8.59
C ALA A 69 9.48 -13.91 -8.62
N ASP A 70 9.91 -14.31 -9.81
CA ASP A 70 10.92 -15.34 -9.95
C ASP A 70 12.34 -14.77 -9.81
N THR A 71 13.34 -15.63 -9.72
CA THR A 71 14.74 -15.21 -9.63
C THR A 71 15.18 -14.34 -10.82
N THR A 72 14.62 -14.55 -12.01
CA THR A 72 14.95 -13.77 -13.20
C THR A 72 14.35 -12.38 -13.16
N ASP A 73 13.15 -12.22 -12.62
CA ASP A 73 12.49 -10.95 -12.34
C ASP A 73 13.33 -10.10 -11.39
N LEU A 74 13.73 -10.68 -10.25
CA LEU A 74 14.53 -9.96 -9.24
C LEU A 74 15.88 -9.50 -9.80
N ARG A 75 16.51 -10.33 -10.64
CA ARG A 75 17.80 -10.05 -11.29
C ARG A 75 17.73 -8.99 -12.39
N ARG A 76 16.55 -8.50 -12.77
CA ARG A 76 16.42 -7.35 -13.69
C ARG A 76 17.07 -6.08 -13.12
N PHE A 77 17.12 -5.97 -11.80
CA PHE A 77 17.82 -4.89 -11.10
C PHE A 77 18.94 -5.42 -10.20
N HIS A 78 18.63 -6.39 -9.34
CA HIS A 78 19.55 -6.84 -8.30
C HIS A 78 20.69 -7.70 -8.86
N SER A 79 21.84 -7.69 -8.18
CA SER A 79 22.96 -8.53 -8.61
C SER A 79 22.63 -10.01 -8.47
N PRO A 80 23.07 -10.88 -9.40
CA PRO A 80 22.76 -12.31 -9.35
C PRO A 80 23.17 -12.97 -8.03
N ASP A 81 24.35 -12.62 -7.51
CA ASP A 81 24.89 -13.17 -6.27
C ASP A 81 24.14 -12.71 -5.02
N TYR A 82 23.54 -11.51 -5.04
CA TYR A 82 22.68 -11.04 -3.95
C TYR A 82 21.34 -11.78 -3.96
N VAL A 83 20.72 -11.95 -5.13
CA VAL A 83 19.46 -12.71 -5.25
C VAL A 83 19.67 -14.18 -4.86
N ASP A 84 20.78 -14.79 -5.26
CA ASP A 84 21.12 -16.17 -4.88
C ASP A 84 21.29 -16.32 -3.38
N PHE A 85 21.93 -15.33 -2.75
CA PHE A 85 22.05 -15.29 -1.29
C PHE A 85 20.69 -15.16 -0.60
N LEU A 86 19.82 -14.25 -1.06
CA LEU A 86 18.47 -14.12 -0.48
C LEU A 86 17.66 -15.41 -0.64
N ALA A 87 17.84 -16.14 -1.75
CA ALA A 87 17.18 -17.41 -2.01
C ALA A 87 17.72 -18.57 -1.15
N SER A 88 19.00 -18.50 -0.74
CA SER A 88 19.64 -19.55 0.05
C SER A 88 19.59 -19.32 1.56
N VAL A 89 19.51 -18.07 2.00
CA VAL A 89 19.62 -17.72 3.42
C VAL A 89 18.34 -18.05 4.18
N SER A 90 18.52 -18.76 5.30
CA SER A 90 17.48 -19.06 6.28
C SER A 90 18.07 -19.05 7.70
N PRO A 91 17.24 -19.00 8.76
CA PRO A 91 17.72 -19.09 10.13
C PRO A 91 18.64 -20.31 10.38
N ASP A 92 18.37 -21.45 9.73
CA ASP A 92 19.18 -22.67 9.84
C ASP A 92 20.59 -22.52 9.23
N THR A 93 20.74 -21.67 8.22
CA THR A 93 22.03 -21.46 7.52
C THR A 93 22.95 -20.46 8.20
N LEU A 94 22.47 -19.73 9.22
CA LEU A 94 23.22 -18.66 9.88
C LEU A 94 24.53 -19.10 10.55
N TYR A 95 24.63 -20.39 10.91
CA TYR A 95 25.81 -20.96 11.57
C TYR A 95 26.91 -21.37 10.57
N ASP A 96 26.66 -21.32 9.27
CA ASP A 96 27.67 -21.59 8.25
C ASP A 96 28.61 -20.38 8.05
N HIS A 97 29.93 -20.63 8.16
CA HIS A 97 30.97 -19.64 7.94
C HIS A 97 30.89 -18.93 6.58
N THR A 98 30.36 -19.60 5.54
CA THR A 98 30.18 -18.98 4.22
C THR A 98 29.12 -17.88 4.25
N HIS A 99 28.00 -18.13 4.92
CA HIS A 99 26.88 -17.19 5.09
C HIS A 99 27.28 -16.00 5.97
N LEU A 100 28.11 -16.17 7.00
CA LEU A 100 28.59 -15.06 7.85
C LEU A 100 29.30 -13.94 7.08
N ARG A 101 30.05 -14.28 6.01
CA ARG A 101 30.69 -13.26 5.15
C ARG A 101 29.68 -12.58 4.25
N GLN A 102 28.71 -13.33 3.72
CA GLN A 102 27.67 -12.80 2.85
C GLN A 102 26.71 -11.88 3.60
N LEU A 103 26.32 -12.22 4.83
CA LEU A 103 25.49 -11.38 5.71
C LEU A 103 26.06 -9.96 5.84
N LYS A 104 27.36 -9.85 6.15
CA LYS A 104 28.04 -8.55 6.23
C LYS A 104 28.13 -7.85 4.88
N ARG A 105 28.43 -8.59 3.81
CA ARG A 105 28.58 -8.04 2.46
C ARG A 105 27.27 -7.45 1.92
N PHE A 106 26.16 -8.11 2.22
CA PHE A 106 24.83 -7.78 1.71
C PHE A 106 23.98 -7.01 2.72
N ASN A 107 24.58 -6.56 3.82
CA ASN A 107 23.96 -5.78 4.88
C ASN A 107 22.69 -6.42 5.47
N VAL A 108 22.73 -7.74 5.67
CA VAL A 108 21.66 -8.53 6.31
C VAL A 108 22.12 -8.92 7.71
N GLY A 109 21.40 -8.49 8.73
CA GLY A 109 21.82 -8.55 10.13
C GLY A 109 20.85 -7.84 11.07
N GLU A 110 21.28 -6.70 11.63
CA GLU A 110 20.55 -5.99 12.69
C GLU A 110 19.22 -5.42 12.22
N ASP A 111 19.25 -4.39 11.36
CA ASP A 111 18.04 -3.77 10.82
C ASP A 111 17.36 -4.67 9.78
N CYS A 112 18.13 -5.46 9.05
CA CYS A 112 17.59 -6.36 8.02
C CYS A 112 17.79 -7.83 8.44
N PRO A 113 17.00 -8.36 9.39
CA PRO A 113 17.21 -9.69 9.95
C PRO A 113 16.88 -10.82 8.97
N VAL A 114 17.54 -11.96 9.15
CA VAL A 114 17.10 -13.21 8.53
C VAL A 114 15.91 -13.77 9.31
N PHE A 115 14.83 -14.10 8.60
CA PHE A 115 13.65 -14.72 9.18
C PHE A 115 13.06 -15.80 8.26
N ASP A 116 12.24 -16.68 8.81
CA ASP A 116 11.61 -17.75 8.05
C ASP A 116 10.71 -17.21 6.94
N GLY A 117 10.99 -17.66 5.71
CA GLY A 117 10.25 -17.21 4.52
C GLY A 117 10.66 -15.83 4.00
N LEU A 118 11.82 -15.29 4.39
CA LEU A 118 12.35 -14.01 3.88
C LEU A 118 12.31 -13.91 2.36
N TYR A 119 12.78 -14.93 1.64
CA TYR A 119 12.76 -14.92 0.18
C TYR A 119 11.32 -14.86 -0.35
N SER A 120 10.41 -15.68 0.18
CA SER A 120 9.01 -15.70 -0.22
C SER A 120 8.29 -14.37 0.05
N PHE A 121 8.62 -13.68 1.14
CA PHE A 121 8.16 -12.31 1.40
C PHE A 121 8.61 -11.35 0.28
N CYS A 122 9.90 -11.41 -0.09
CA CYS A 122 10.44 -10.59 -1.18
C CYS A 122 9.76 -10.90 -2.52
N GLN A 123 9.51 -12.18 -2.82
CA GLN A 123 8.84 -12.61 -4.05
C GLN A 123 7.39 -12.12 -4.10
N ALA A 124 6.64 -12.21 -3.00
CA ALA A 124 5.25 -11.77 -2.94
C ALA A 124 5.13 -10.23 -3.07
N SER A 125 5.97 -9.49 -2.34
CA SER A 125 6.02 -8.02 -2.41
C SER A 125 6.37 -7.55 -3.83
N SER A 126 7.44 -8.11 -4.42
CA SER A 126 7.90 -7.75 -5.76
C SER A 126 6.94 -8.17 -6.86
N GLY A 127 6.35 -9.36 -6.73
CA GLY A 127 5.37 -9.89 -7.67
C GLY A 127 4.13 -9.01 -7.78
N GLY A 128 3.68 -8.44 -6.65
CA GLY A 128 2.58 -7.46 -6.65
C GLY A 128 2.89 -6.19 -7.43
N SER A 129 4.10 -5.62 -7.25
CA SER A 129 4.48 -4.37 -7.94
C SER A 129 4.77 -4.60 -9.43
N ILE A 130 5.38 -5.73 -9.80
CA ILE A 130 5.54 -6.13 -11.20
C ILE A 130 4.17 -6.38 -11.85
N GLY A 131 3.28 -7.14 -11.20
CA GLY A 131 1.93 -7.41 -11.69
C GLY A 131 1.10 -6.13 -11.86
N ALA A 132 1.21 -5.20 -10.92
CA ALA A 132 0.60 -3.88 -11.00
C ALA A 132 1.10 -3.10 -12.23
N ALA A 133 2.41 -3.06 -12.46
CA ALA A 133 3.00 -2.43 -13.63
C ALA A 133 2.57 -3.09 -14.95
N VAL A 134 2.46 -4.43 -14.99
CA VAL A 134 1.94 -5.17 -16.16
C VAL A 134 0.49 -4.78 -16.47
N LYS A 135 -0.40 -4.76 -15.46
CA LYS A 135 -1.81 -4.34 -15.64
C LYS A 135 -1.92 -2.90 -16.18
N LEU A 136 -1.04 -2.00 -15.74
CA LEU A 136 -1.00 -0.62 -16.24
C LEU A 136 -0.49 -0.55 -17.69
N ASN A 137 0.58 -1.27 -18.01
CA ASN A 137 1.14 -1.37 -19.36
C ASN A 137 0.15 -1.96 -20.38
N MET A 138 -0.62 -2.97 -19.96
CA MET A 138 -1.68 -3.60 -20.77
C MET A 138 -2.95 -2.75 -20.85
N GLN A 139 -3.02 -1.65 -20.11
CA GLN A 139 -4.21 -0.80 -20.00
C GLN A 139 -5.44 -1.56 -19.47
N ASP A 140 -5.24 -2.59 -18.64
CA ASP A 140 -6.30 -3.32 -17.97
C ASP A 140 -6.76 -2.62 -16.68
N ALA A 141 -5.87 -1.83 -16.09
CA ALA A 141 -6.16 -0.95 -14.97
C ALA A 141 -5.73 0.49 -15.27
N ASP A 142 -6.41 1.44 -14.63
CA ASP A 142 -6.00 2.85 -14.64
C ASP A 142 -5.20 3.18 -13.37
N ILE A 143 -5.54 2.53 -12.24
CA ILE A 143 -4.80 2.56 -10.97
C ILE A 143 -4.53 1.12 -10.54
N ALA A 144 -3.30 0.82 -10.12
CA ALA A 144 -2.93 -0.49 -9.58
C ALA A 144 -2.27 -0.33 -8.20
N ILE A 145 -2.78 -1.04 -7.19
CA ILE A 145 -2.40 -0.89 -5.79
C ILE A 145 -1.67 -2.14 -5.29
N ASN A 146 -0.52 -1.99 -4.63
CA ASN A 146 0.16 -3.05 -3.90
C ASN A 146 0.70 -2.53 -2.55
N TRP A 147 -0.09 -2.71 -1.48
CA TRP A 147 0.31 -2.29 -0.13
C TRP A 147 1.45 -3.11 0.47
N ALA A 148 1.77 -4.28 -0.10
CA ALA A 148 2.93 -5.08 0.31
C ALA A 148 4.26 -4.59 -0.28
N GLY A 149 4.20 -3.74 -1.32
CA GLY A 149 5.36 -3.13 -1.96
C GLY A 149 5.77 -1.81 -1.32
N GLY A 150 6.60 -1.05 -2.02
CA GLY A 150 7.09 0.26 -1.57
C GLY A 150 8.38 0.19 -0.77
N LEU A 151 9.17 -0.88 -0.91
CA LEU A 151 10.42 -1.11 -0.16
C LEU A 151 11.59 -0.33 -0.79
N HIS A 152 11.55 0.99 -0.63
CA HIS A 152 12.39 1.94 -1.36
C HIS A 152 13.88 1.98 -0.99
N HIS A 153 14.29 1.41 0.14
CA HIS A 153 15.67 1.48 0.63
C HIS A 153 16.59 0.40 0.05
N ALA A 154 16.01 -0.69 -0.48
CA ALA A 154 16.79 -1.81 -1.01
C ALA A 154 17.69 -1.34 -2.17
N LYS A 155 18.97 -1.71 -2.11
CA LYS A 155 19.99 -1.34 -3.10
C LYS A 155 20.17 -2.46 -4.11
N LYS A 156 21.01 -2.19 -5.13
CA LYS A 156 21.30 -3.19 -6.17
C LYS A 156 21.89 -4.49 -5.62
N SER A 157 22.75 -4.40 -4.61
CA SER A 157 23.50 -5.56 -4.09
C SER A 157 23.54 -5.61 -2.55
N GLU A 158 22.62 -4.96 -1.85
CA GLU A 158 22.53 -5.03 -0.38
C GLU A 158 21.13 -4.64 0.10
N ALA A 159 20.76 -5.18 1.27
CA ALA A 159 19.58 -4.76 2.00
C ALA A 159 19.84 -3.44 2.74
N SER A 160 18.79 -2.67 3.01
CA SER A 160 18.88 -1.45 3.81
C SER A 160 17.51 -1.07 4.33
N GLY A 161 17.41 -0.50 5.54
CA GLY A 161 16.16 0.07 6.07
C GLY A 161 14.97 -0.88 5.97
N PHE A 162 15.13 -2.14 6.43
CA PHE A 162 14.10 -3.19 6.39
C PHE A 162 13.75 -3.74 4.99
N CYS A 163 14.41 -3.23 3.95
CA CYS A 163 14.15 -3.53 2.55
C CYS A 163 15.24 -4.43 1.96
N TYR A 164 14.84 -5.58 1.41
CA TYR A 164 15.75 -6.54 0.79
C TYR A 164 15.74 -6.45 -0.74
N VAL A 165 14.55 -6.35 -1.33
CA VAL A 165 14.34 -6.25 -2.78
C VAL A 165 13.57 -4.97 -3.07
N ASN A 166 14.02 -4.22 -4.07
CA ASN A 166 13.41 -2.96 -4.46
C ASN A 166 12.32 -3.22 -5.51
N ASP A 167 11.13 -3.57 -5.02
CA ASP A 167 9.96 -3.86 -5.84
C ASP A 167 9.55 -2.65 -6.70
N ILE A 168 9.82 -1.44 -6.22
CA ILE A 168 9.55 -0.18 -6.91
C ILE A 168 10.39 -0.08 -8.18
N VAL A 169 11.70 -0.30 -8.07
CA VAL A 169 12.61 -0.27 -9.23
C VAL A 169 12.20 -1.32 -10.26
N LEU A 170 11.83 -2.53 -9.82
CA LEU A 170 11.35 -3.60 -10.71
C LEU A 170 10.05 -3.21 -11.42
N GLY A 171 9.09 -2.61 -10.70
CA GLY A 171 7.85 -2.09 -11.28
C GLY A 171 8.09 -0.94 -12.26
N ILE A 172 8.99 0.01 -11.94
CA ILE A 172 9.37 1.10 -12.86
C ILE A 172 10.05 0.54 -14.12
N LEU A 173 10.96 -0.43 -14.00
CA LEU A 173 11.58 -1.09 -15.15
C LEU A 173 10.56 -1.79 -16.04
N GLU A 174 9.46 -2.29 -15.46
CA GLU A 174 8.33 -2.83 -16.22
C GLU A 174 7.57 -1.73 -16.95
N LEU A 175 7.19 -0.64 -16.26
CA LEU A 175 6.53 0.52 -16.87
C LEU A 175 7.35 1.12 -18.02
N LEU A 176 8.68 1.19 -17.88
CA LEU A 176 9.60 1.72 -18.89
C LEU A 176 9.65 0.89 -20.18
N LYS A 177 9.04 -0.29 -20.24
CA LYS A 177 8.85 -1.01 -21.52
C LYS A 177 7.91 -0.22 -22.43
N VAL A 178 6.81 0.32 -21.90
CA VAL A 178 5.77 1.02 -22.67
C VAL A 178 5.87 2.54 -22.54
N HIS A 179 6.19 3.04 -21.34
CA HIS A 179 6.21 4.45 -20.99
C HIS A 179 7.59 5.07 -21.22
N ARG A 180 7.64 6.25 -21.86
CA ARG A 180 8.92 6.92 -22.15
C ARG A 180 9.48 7.57 -20.89
N ARG A 181 8.58 8.16 -20.09
CA ARG A 181 8.87 8.85 -18.83
C ARG A 181 7.98 8.32 -17.71
N VAL A 182 8.59 7.88 -16.63
CA VAL A 182 7.90 7.43 -15.41
C VAL A 182 8.24 8.39 -14.28
N LEU A 183 7.23 8.95 -13.63
CA LEU A 183 7.43 9.78 -12.44
C LEU A 183 7.29 8.91 -11.19
N TYR A 184 8.30 8.91 -10.34
CA TYR A 184 8.26 8.33 -9.00
C TYR A 184 8.07 9.44 -7.98
N VAL A 185 7.05 9.30 -7.12
CA VAL A 185 6.72 10.21 -6.03
C VAL A 185 6.74 9.42 -4.72
N ASP A 186 7.43 9.96 -3.72
CA ASP A 186 7.66 9.31 -2.44
C ASP A 186 7.22 10.24 -1.30
N ILE A 187 6.27 9.78 -0.50
CA ILE A 187 5.73 10.48 0.68
C ILE A 187 5.98 9.73 2.00
N ASP A 188 6.86 8.72 1.98
CA ASP A 188 7.47 8.15 3.19
C ASP A 188 8.25 9.23 3.94
N ILE A 189 8.37 9.10 5.26
CA ILE A 189 9.16 10.08 6.02
C ILE A 189 10.67 9.96 5.71
N HIS A 190 11.12 8.79 5.25
CA HIS A 190 12.51 8.55 4.88
C HIS A 190 12.74 8.89 3.40
N HIS A 191 13.95 9.34 3.08
CA HIS A 191 14.33 9.56 1.69
C HIS A 191 14.31 8.24 0.90
N GLY A 192 13.65 8.25 -0.27
CA GLY A 192 13.55 7.13 -1.23
C GLY A 192 14.85 6.81 -1.98
N ASP A 193 15.92 6.60 -1.21
CA ASP A 193 17.29 6.59 -1.65
C ASP A 193 17.67 5.43 -2.59
N GLY A 194 17.07 4.25 -2.43
CA GLY A 194 17.32 3.11 -3.33
C GLY A 194 16.72 3.32 -4.72
N VAL A 195 15.55 3.96 -4.80
CA VAL A 195 14.91 4.31 -6.08
C VAL A 195 15.66 5.47 -6.74
N GLU A 196 16.02 6.50 -5.97
CA GLU A 196 16.82 7.61 -6.47
C GLU A 196 18.17 7.13 -7.02
N GLU A 197 18.91 6.30 -6.28
CA GLU A 197 20.20 5.76 -6.74
C GLU A 197 20.05 4.95 -8.04
N ALA A 198 19.01 4.11 -8.14
CA ALA A 198 18.78 3.25 -9.31
C ALA A 198 18.60 4.06 -10.60
N PHE A 199 18.06 5.27 -10.51
CA PHE A 199 17.73 6.12 -11.66
C PHE A 199 18.52 7.44 -11.71
N TYR A 200 19.53 7.62 -10.86
CA TYR A 200 20.27 8.88 -10.68
C TYR A 200 20.97 9.44 -11.94
N VAL A 201 21.14 8.59 -12.96
CA VAL A 201 21.86 8.88 -14.22
C VAL A 201 20.95 8.90 -15.46
N THR A 202 19.63 8.81 -15.31
CA THR A 202 18.67 8.80 -16.44
C THR A 202 17.63 9.90 -16.34
N ASP A 203 17.17 10.39 -17.49
CA ASP A 203 16.05 11.31 -17.65
C ASP A 203 14.69 10.60 -17.85
N ARG A 204 14.71 9.27 -18.06
CA ARG A 204 13.49 8.47 -18.28
C ARG A 204 12.69 8.22 -17.01
N VAL A 205 13.30 8.45 -15.84
CA VAL A 205 12.62 8.40 -14.56
C VAL A 205 12.95 9.67 -13.80
N MET A 206 11.93 10.35 -13.30
CA MET A 206 12.09 11.44 -12.35
C MET A 206 11.72 10.96 -10.96
N THR A 207 12.58 11.17 -9.97
CA THR A 207 12.30 10.87 -8.56
C THR A 207 11.99 12.15 -7.80
N VAL A 208 10.89 12.17 -7.04
CA VAL A 208 10.50 13.28 -6.18
C VAL A 208 10.21 12.74 -4.79
N SER A 209 11.01 13.12 -3.79
CA SER A 209 10.87 12.61 -2.42
C SER A 209 10.69 13.75 -1.42
N PHE A 210 9.68 13.60 -0.56
CA PHE A 210 9.39 14.52 0.55
C PHE A 210 9.66 13.81 1.87
N HIS A 211 10.74 14.21 2.56
CA HIS A 211 11.24 13.42 3.68
C HIS A 211 11.86 14.29 4.77
N LYS A 212 11.98 13.73 5.97
CA LYS A 212 12.79 14.35 7.01
C LYS A 212 14.26 14.31 6.62
N PHE A 213 14.97 15.41 6.84
CA PHE A 213 16.41 15.52 6.55
C PHE A 213 17.19 16.11 7.72
N GLY A 214 18.47 15.71 7.85
CA GLY A 214 19.35 16.07 8.96
C GLY A 214 19.94 14.82 9.62
N ASP A 215 19.91 14.76 10.95
CA ASP A 215 20.30 13.57 11.71
C ASP A 215 19.16 12.52 11.67
N PHE A 216 18.94 11.93 10.50
CA PHE A 216 17.87 10.98 10.23
C PHE A 216 18.26 9.98 9.14
N PHE A 217 17.79 8.74 9.25
CA PHE A 217 18.00 7.72 8.23
C PHE A 217 17.29 8.13 6.92
N PRO A 218 17.88 7.89 5.73
CA PRO A 218 19.17 7.24 5.43
C PRO A 218 20.37 8.19 5.36
N GLY A 219 20.20 9.48 5.67
CA GLY A 219 21.26 10.50 5.60
C GLY A 219 21.54 11.06 4.19
N THR A 220 20.75 10.68 3.20
CA THR A 220 20.77 11.22 1.81
C THR A 220 19.51 12.04 1.55
N GLY A 221 19.36 12.63 0.35
CA GLY A 221 18.19 13.43 -0.01
C GLY A 221 18.36 14.92 0.30
N HIS A 222 19.60 15.43 0.25
CA HIS A 222 19.80 16.86 0.40
C HIS A 222 19.16 17.58 -0.80
N ILE A 223 18.63 18.80 -0.64
CA ILE A 223 18.06 19.63 -1.74
C ILE A 223 19.03 19.90 -2.92
N LYS A 224 20.30 19.51 -2.80
CA LYS A 224 21.36 19.68 -3.81
C LYS A 224 21.67 18.36 -4.53
N ASP A 225 21.13 17.26 -4.04
CA ASP A 225 21.18 15.96 -4.69
C ASP A 225 20.14 15.99 -5.80
N ILE A 226 20.61 16.28 -7.01
CA ILE A 226 19.75 16.61 -8.17
C ILE A 226 19.98 15.64 -9.34
N GLY A 227 20.63 14.50 -9.11
CA GLY A 227 21.06 13.59 -10.18
C GLY A 227 22.32 14.05 -10.89
N ILE A 228 22.86 13.19 -11.75
CA ILE A 228 24.10 13.41 -12.49
C ILE A 228 23.96 12.97 -13.96
N GLY A 229 24.86 13.46 -14.82
CA GLY A 229 24.83 13.12 -16.24
C GLY A 229 23.48 13.47 -16.86
N SER A 230 22.87 12.51 -17.57
CA SER A 230 21.54 12.68 -18.15
C SER A 230 20.42 12.79 -17.10
N GLY A 231 20.62 12.28 -15.89
CA GLY A 231 19.66 12.38 -14.78
C GLY A 231 19.73 13.68 -13.99
N LYS A 232 20.62 14.61 -14.37
CA LYS A 232 20.71 15.91 -13.68
C LYS A 232 19.42 16.72 -13.85
N TYR A 233 18.88 17.22 -12.75
CA TYR A 233 17.56 17.84 -12.55
C TYR A 233 16.36 16.88 -12.61
N TYR A 234 16.60 15.56 -12.68
CA TYR A 234 15.54 14.53 -12.63
C TYR A 234 15.44 13.84 -11.26
N ALA A 235 16.24 14.25 -10.27
CA ALA A 235 16.03 13.95 -8.86
C ALA A 235 15.66 15.24 -8.12
N LEU A 236 14.52 15.25 -7.44
CA LEU A 236 14.03 16.39 -6.66
C LEU A 236 13.82 15.95 -5.22
N ASN A 237 14.59 16.56 -4.33
CA ASN A 237 14.58 16.25 -2.91
C ASN A 237 14.01 17.41 -2.10
N VAL A 238 12.99 17.12 -1.29
CA VAL A 238 12.29 18.08 -0.46
C VAL A 238 12.61 17.79 1.01
N PRO A 239 13.75 18.28 1.54
CA PRO A 239 14.16 18.04 2.92
C PRO A 239 13.31 18.87 3.89
N LEU A 240 12.78 18.21 4.91
CA LEU A 240 11.83 18.77 5.87
C LEU A 240 12.26 18.51 7.32
N ASN A 241 11.71 19.28 8.24
CA ASN A 241 11.92 19.16 9.68
C ASN A 241 10.72 18.50 10.36
N ASP A 242 10.86 18.22 11.66
CA ASP A 242 9.83 17.58 12.49
C ASP A 242 8.52 18.39 12.54
N GLY A 243 7.43 17.68 12.82
CA GLY A 243 6.12 18.28 13.09
C GLY A 243 5.40 18.84 11.87
N LEU A 244 5.82 18.49 10.66
CA LEU A 244 5.12 18.86 9.43
C LEU A 244 3.64 18.47 9.50
N ASN A 245 2.76 19.45 9.29
CA ASN A 245 1.31 19.29 9.34
C ASN A 245 0.68 19.27 7.93
N ASP A 246 -0.62 18.95 7.87
CA ASP A 246 -1.37 18.82 6.62
C ASP A 246 -1.36 20.09 5.75
N ASP A 247 -1.56 21.26 6.34
CA ASP A 247 -1.68 22.51 5.60
C ASP A 247 -0.35 22.90 4.95
N ASN A 248 0.74 22.80 5.71
CA ASN A 248 2.08 23.06 5.20
C ASN A 248 2.48 22.04 4.14
N PHE A 249 2.16 20.76 4.36
CA PHE A 249 2.48 19.72 3.38
C PHE A 249 1.69 19.91 2.09
N ARG A 250 0.38 20.20 2.16
CA ARG A 250 -0.45 20.52 0.99
C ARG A 250 0.08 21.74 0.23
N ALA A 251 0.44 22.80 0.94
CA ALA A 251 0.95 24.05 0.35
C ALA A 251 2.31 23.87 -0.34
N LEU A 252 3.06 22.83 0.02
CA LEU A 252 4.33 22.47 -0.59
C LEU A 252 4.16 21.45 -1.73
N PHE A 253 3.49 20.34 -1.46
CA PHE A 253 3.30 19.21 -2.36
C PHE A 253 2.60 19.63 -3.66
N ARG A 254 1.41 20.25 -3.56
CA ARG A 254 0.58 20.54 -4.75
C ARG A 254 1.28 21.46 -5.76
N PRO A 255 1.89 22.61 -5.37
CA PRO A 255 2.58 23.46 -6.34
C PRO A 255 3.80 22.80 -6.98
N ILE A 256 4.60 22.04 -6.21
CA ILE A 256 5.77 21.32 -6.74
C ILE A 256 5.30 20.27 -7.73
N MET A 257 4.36 19.41 -7.32
CA MET A 257 3.88 18.31 -8.17
C MET A 257 3.12 18.81 -9.39
N GLN A 258 2.39 19.93 -9.30
CA GLN A 258 1.81 20.59 -10.47
C GLN A 258 2.88 20.97 -11.48
N LYS A 259 4.01 21.55 -11.02
CA LYS A 259 5.10 21.97 -11.91
C LYS A 259 5.88 20.78 -12.46
N VAL A 260 6.08 19.74 -11.66
CA VAL A 260 6.66 18.46 -12.09
C VAL A 260 5.83 17.88 -13.25
N MET A 261 4.51 17.77 -13.08
CA MET A 261 3.62 17.23 -14.12
C MET A 261 3.63 18.10 -15.39
N GLU A 262 3.69 19.42 -15.26
CA GLU A 262 3.76 20.37 -16.38
C GLU A 262 5.05 20.22 -17.21
N VAL A 263 6.20 20.11 -16.52
CA VAL A 263 7.53 20.14 -17.15
C VAL A 263 7.99 18.75 -17.58
N TYR A 264 7.85 17.77 -16.69
CA TYR A 264 8.30 16.40 -16.95
C TYR A 264 7.34 15.61 -17.85
N GLN A 265 6.04 15.92 -17.77
CA GLN A 265 4.98 15.27 -18.57
C GLN A 265 5.11 13.74 -18.54
N PRO A 266 5.04 13.08 -17.37
CA PRO A 266 5.19 11.63 -17.29
C PRO A 266 4.04 10.90 -17.99
N ASP A 267 4.35 9.74 -18.56
CA ASP A 267 3.35 8.87 -19.19
C ASP A 267 2.73 7.88 -18.17
N ALA A 268 3.39 7.68 -17.02
CA ALA A 268 2.91 6.90 -15.88
C ALA A 268 3.52 7.42 -14.57
N VAL A 269 2.81 7.21 -13.45
CA VAL A 269 3.23 7.62 -12.11
C VAL A 269 3.30 6.41 -11.19
N VAL A 270 4.32 6.37 -10.36
CA VAL A 270 4.44 5.47 -9.21
C VAL A 270 4.43 6.34 -7.95
N LEU A 271 3.46 6.13 -7.07
CA LEU A 271 3.34 6.80 -5.79
C LEU A 271 3.59 5.79 -4.66
N GLN A 272 4.68 5.97 -3.94
CA GLN A 272 4.96 5.25 -2.70
C GLN A 272 4.24 6.00 -1.57
N CYS A 273 3.40 5.31 -0.81
CA CYS A 273 2.56 5.87 0.26
C CYS A 273 3.02 5.35 1.64
N GLY A 274 4.29 5.61 1.97
CA GLY A 274 4.88 5.30 3.28
C GLY A 274 4.14 5.99 4.41
N ALA A 275 3.53 5.18 5.29
CA ALA A 275 2.60 5.66 6.31
C ALA A 275 3.30 6.07 7.63
N ASP A 276 4.63 6.08 7.68
CA ASP A 276 5.41 6.58 8.81
C ASP A 276 5.57 8.11 8.83
N SER A 277 5.12 8.80 7.78
CA SER A 277 4.92 10.25 7.77
C SER A 277 3.67 10.71 8.55
N LEU A 278 2.85 9.77 9.05
CA LEU A 278 1.66 10.06 9.85
C LEU A 278 1.97 10.48 11.29
N ALA A 279 1.07 11.27 11.85
CA ALA A 279 1.07 11.62 13.26
C ALA A 279 1.04 10.37 14.16
N GLY A 280 1.89 10.36 15.18
CA GLY A 280 1.95 9.29 16.17
C GLY A 280 2.53 7.97 15.63
N ASP A 281 3.29 8.02 14.54
CA ASP A 281 4.13 6.89 14.14
C ASP A 281 5.21 6.59 15.21
N ARG A 282 5.71 5.35 15.24
CA ARG A 282 6.71 4.93 16.24
C ARG A 282 8.13 5.37 15.90
N LEU A 283 8.45 5.53 14.62
CA LEU A 283 9.78 5.93 14.16
C LEU A 283 9.75 7.32 13.52
N GLY A 284 8.66 7.65 12.81
CA GLY A 284 8.48 8.95 12.20
C GLY A 284 8.14 10.06 13.18
N CYS A 285 8.45 11.29 12.79
CA CYS A 285 8.24 12.52 13.57
C CYS A 285 7.58 13.65 12.76
N PHE A 286 6.79 13.29 11.75
CA PHE A 286 5.83 14.20 11.13
C PHE A 286 4.51 14.17 11.89
N ASN A 287 3.60 15.07 11.50
CA ASN A 287 2.31 15.27 12.16
C ASN A 287 1.15 15.28 11.16
N LEU A 288 1.23 14.44 10.11
CA LEU A 288 0.19 14.34 9.09
C LEU A 288 -1.00 13.52 9.57
N SER A 289 -2.21 13.98 9.23
CA SER A 289 -3.42 13.17 9.35
C SER A 289 -3.54 12.18 8.19
N VAL A 290 -4.42 11.18 8.35
CA VAL A 290 -4.81 10.28 7.24
C VAL A 290 -5.36 11.08 6.04
N LYS A 291 -6.08 12.18 6.29
CA LYS A 291 -6.64 13.03 5.22
C LYS A 291 -5.56 13.85 4.51
N GLY A 292 -4.60 14.38 5.26
CA GLY A 292 -3.47 15.13 4.73
C GLY A 292 -2.59 14.25 3.84
N HIS A 293 -2.28 13.04 4.31
CA HIS A 293 -1.54 12.04 3.55
C HIS A 293 -2.26 11.67 2.25
N ALA A 294 -3.54 11.28 2.35
CA ALA A 294 -4.35 10.88 1.20
C ALA A 294 -4.66 12.04 0.23
N ASP A 295 -4.46 13.30 0.63
CA ASP A 295 -4.55 14.46 -0.27
C ASP A 295 -3.51 14.38 -1.40
N CYS A 296 -2.35 13.77 -1.13
CA CYS A 296 -1.31 13.54 -2.12
C CYS A 296 -1.80 12.58 -3.20
N LEU A 297 -2.34 11.41 -2.81
CA LEU A 297 -2.93 10.45 -3.74
C LEU A 297 -4.10 11.08 -4.52
N ARG A 298 -4.99 11.82 -3.84
CA ARG A 298 -6.12 12.51 -4.49
C ARG A 298 -5.63 13.50 -5.55
N PHE A 299 -4.58 14.26 -5.26
CA PHE A 299 -3.98 15.20 -6.20
C PHE A 299 -3.33 14.47 -7.38
N MET A 300 -2.52 13.45 -7.13
CA MET A 300 -1.87 12.68 -8.20
C MET A 300 -2.88 11.94 -9.09
N ARG A 301 -3.96 11.41 -8.51
CA ARG A 301 -5.07 10.80 -9.25
C ARG A 301 -5.68 11.76 -10.26
N SER A 302 -5.79 13.06 -9.93
CA SER A 302 -6.45 14.07 -10.78
C SER A 302 -5.76 14.34 -12.13
N PHE A 303 -4.49 13.94 -12.28
CA PHE A 303 -3.77 14.09 -13.55
C PHE A 303 -4.11 13.03 -14.60
N ASN A 304 -4.89 12.00 -14.25
CA ASN A 304 -5.43 11.02 -15.19
C ASN A 304 -4.38 10.25 -16.03
N VAL A 305 -3.20 10.02 -15.46
CA VAL A 305 -2.17 9.11 -16.01
C VAL A 305 -2.21 7.76 -15.28
N PRO A 306 -1.77 6.65 -15.91
CA PRO A 306 -1.58 5.36 -15.23
C PRO A 306 -0.85 5.54 -13.90
N LEU A 307 -1.43 5.02 -12.81
CA LEU A 307 -0.94 5.26 -11.45
C LEU A 307 -0.74 3.94 -10.70
N MET A 308 0.51 3.63 -10.39
CA MET A 308 0.85 2.55 -9.47
C MET A 308 0.94 3.13 -8.05
N VAL A 309 0.21 2.57 -7.10
CA VAL A 309 0.21 2.99 -5.70
C VAL A 309 0.81 1.88 -4.85
N LEU A 310 1.83 2.19 -4.08
CA LEU A 310 2.57 1.21 -3.27
C LEU A 310 2.46 1.57 -1.79
N GLY A 311 2.78 0.60 -0.93
CA GLY A 311 2.95 0.83 0.50
C GLY A 311 4.23 1.60 0.82
N GLY A 312 4.97 1.11 1.81
CA GLY A 312 6.15 1.78 2.35
C GLY A 312 6.33 1.54 3.84
N GLY A 313 6.99 2.46 4.54
CA GLY A 313 7.10 2.48 5.99
C GLY A 313 5.76 2.62 6.72
N GLY A 314 5.82 2.68 8.05
CA GLY A 314 4.64 2.79 8.92
C GLY A 314 4.67 1.75 10.05
N TYR A 315 4.82 2.23 11.27
CA TYR A 315 5.20 1.43 12.44
C TYR A 315 4.18 1.53 13.60
N THR A 316 3.26 2.48 13.54
CA THR A 316 1.99 2.42 14.29
C THR A 316 0.94 1.69 13.44
N ILE A 317 0.95 0.35 13.48
CA ILE A 317 0.20 -0.54 12.54
C ILE A 317 -1.30 -0.23 12.39
N ARG A 318 -1.97 0.23 13.45
CA ARG A 318 -3.39 0.64 13.40
C ARG A 318 -3.59 1.88 12.52
N ASN A 319 -2.65 2.83 12.53
CA ASN A 319 -2.69 4.03 11.70
C ASN A 319 -2.33 3.69 10.25
N VAL A 320 -1.43 2.74 10.02
CA VAL A 320 -1.14 2.21 8.68
C VAL A 320 -2.40 1.61 8.05
N ALA A 321 -3.10 0.74 8.80
CA ALA A 321 -4.33 0.11 8.31
C ALA A 321 -5.41 1.16 7.96
N ARG A 322 -5.57 2.18 8.83
CA ARG A 322 -6.45 3.33 8.57
C ARG A 322 -6.07 4.09 7.30
N CYS A 323 -4.79 4.43 7.15
CA CYS A 323 -4.28 5.22 6.03
C CYS A 323 -4.50 4.51 4.70
N TRP A 324 -3.97 3.29 4.55
CA TRP A 324 -4.07 2.55 3.30
C TRP A 324 -5.51 2.14 2.96
N CYS A 325 -6.37 1.92 3.95
CA CYS A 325 -7.81 1.74 3.72
C CYS A 325 -8.44 3.01 3.15
N TYR A 326 -8.17 4.18 3.74
CA TYR A 326 -8.71 5.45 3.26
C TYR A 326 -8.16 5.83 1.88
N GLU A 327 -6.87 5.59 1.63
CA GLU A 327 -6.26 5.81 0.32
C GLU A 327 -6.81 4.85 -0.76
N THR A 328 -7.12 3.61 -0.39
CA THR A 328 -7.87 2.70 -1.28
C THR A 328 -9.24 3.30 -1.62
N ALA A 329 -9.94 3.90 -0.64
CA ALA A 329 -11.21 4.58 -0.87
C ALA A 329 -11.05 5.77 -1.83
N VAL A 330 -9.99 6.58 -1.68
CA VAL A 330 -9.64 7.67 -2.61
C VAL A 330 -9.37 7.15 -4.02
N ALA A 331 -8.70 6.01 -4.17
CA ALA A 331 -8.43 5.39 -5.46
C ALA A 331 -9.71 4.94 -6.18
N VAL A 332 -10.66 4.35 -5.45
CA VAL A 332 -11.98 3.91 -6.00
C VAL A 332 -13.05 5.01 -5.96
N ASP A 333 -12.68 6.25 -5.62
CA ASP A 333 -13.53 7.43 -5.57
C ASP A 333 -14.73 7.29 -4.61
N VAL A 334 -14.45 6.86 -3.38
CA VAL A 334 -15.43 6.71 -2.31
C VAL A 334 -14.96 7.47 -1.08
N GLU A 335 -15.87 8.21 -0.45
CA GLU A 335 -15.68 8.73 0.90
C GLU A 335 -16.29 7.74 1.89
N PRO A 336 -15.49 7.02 2.69
CA PRO A 336 -15.99 6.09 3.69
C PRO A 336 -16.52 6.82 4.94
N ASP A 337 -17.37 6.15 5.72
CA ASP A 337 -17.74 6.65 7.06
C ASP A 337 -16.49 6.72 7.95
N ASN A 338 -16.49 7.64 8.91
CA ASN A 338 -15.40 7.73 9.87
C ASN A 338 -15.50 6.64 10.96
N ASN A 339 -16.69 6.08 11.22
CA ASN A 339 -16.85 4.97 12.15
C ASN A 339 -16.31 3.68 11.54
N LEU A 340 -15.39 3.02 12.22
CA LEU A 340 -14.86 1.74 11.73
C LEU A 340 -15.94 0.66 11.75
N PRO A 341 -16.09 -0.13 10.67
CA PRO A 341 -16.90 -1.33 10.71
C PRO A 341 -16.25 -2.36 11.64
N TYR A 342 -17.09 -3.18 12.28
CA TYR A 342 -16.61 -4.31 13.06
C TYR A 342 -15.75 -5.23 12.19
N ASN A 343 -14.65 -5.72 12.75
CA ASN A 343 -13.70 -6.55 12.05
C ASN A 343 -12.83 -7.37 13.02
N GLU A 344 -12.05 -8.31 12.50
CA GLU A 344 -11.24 -9.25 13.26
C GLU A 344 -10.17 -8.58 14.13
N TYR A 345 -9.77 -7.36 13.77
CA TYR A 345 -8.78 -6.56 14.47
C TYR A 345 -9.39 -5.35 15.17
N TYR A 346 -10.72 -5.31 15.36
CA TYR A 346 -11.44 -4.12 15.82
C TYR A 346 -10.88 -3.50 17.12
N GLU A 347 -10.46 -4.35 18.05
CA GLU A 347 -9.89 -3.93 19.34
C GLU A 347 -8.56 -3.16 19.19
N TYR A 348 -7.81 -3.34 18.09
CA TYR A 348 -6.57 -2.60 17.83
C TYR A 348 -6.80 -1.10 17.62
N PHE A 349 -8.04 -0.72 17.26
CA PHE A 349 -8.42 0.65 16.93
C PHE A 349 -9.06 1.40 18.11
N GLY A 350 -9.04 0.82 19.32
CA GLY A 350 -9.48 1.50 20.52
C GLY A 350 -8.57 2.68 20.91
N PRO A 351 -9.11 3.67 21.66
CA PRO A 351 -10.47 3.68 22.23
C PRO A 351 -11.53 4.35 21.32
N ASP A 352 -11.11 4.98 20.22
CA ASP A 352 -11.94 5.85 19.41
C ASP A 352 -12.73 5.10 18.33
N TYR A 353 -12.18 4.00 17.82
CA TYR A 353 -12.78 3.19 16.75
C TYR A 353 -13.13 3.99 15.48
N THR A 354 -12.33 5.02 15.19
CA THR A 354 -12.50 5.85 13.99
C THR A 354 -11.44 5.59 12.92
N LEU A 355 -11.74 5.94 11.68
CA LEU A 355 -10.83 5.79 10.54
C LEU A 355 -9.78 6.91 10.49
N HIS A 356 -10.18 8.14 10.81
CA HIS A 356 -9.26 9.28 10.74
C HIS A 356 -8.33 9.34 11.96
N VAL A 357 -7.06 9.60 11.69
CA VAL A 357 -6.06 9.92 12.73
C VAL A 357 -5.90 11.42 12.75
N GLU A 358 -6.19 12.03 13.90
CA GLU A 358 -6.02 13.47 14.08
C GLU A 358 -4.55 13.83 14.37
N PRO A 359 -4.08 15.01 13.93
CA PRO A 359 -2.76 15.51 14.28
C PRO A 359 -2.57 15.67 15.80
N SER A 360 -1.33 15.50 16.26
CA SER A 360 -0.93 15.71 17.65
C SER A 360 -0.58 17.17 17.95
N VAL A 361 -0.37 17.52 19.23
CA VAL A 361 0.06 18.87 19.68
C VAL A 361 1.57 19.11 19.47
N MET A 362 2.20 18.39 18.54
CA MET A 362 3.62 18.54 18.20
C MET A 362 3.90 19.93 17.60
N GLU A 363 5.03 20.54 18.00
CA GLU A 363 5.50 21.78 17.39
C GLU A 363 5.96 21.53 15.95
N ASN A 364 5.53 22.38 15.02
CA ASN A 364 5.97 22.32 13.63
C ASN A 364 7.23 23.16 13.43
N LEU A 365 8.35 22.50 13.14
CA LEU A 365 9.65 23.15 12.91
C LEU A 365 9.88 23.59 11.46
N ASN A 366 8.85 23.53 10.63
CA ASN A 366 8.87 23.95 9.23
C ASN A 366 8.23 25.33 9.10
N THR A 367 9.02 26.40 9.25
CA THR A 367 8.50 27.76 9.13
C THR A 367 8.06 28.06 7.70
N ASP A 368 7.02 28.89 7.51
CA ASP A 368 6.54 29.27 6.17
C ASP A 368 7.66 29.85 5.30
N ARG A 369 8.60 30.59 5.91
CA ARG A 369 9.76 31.15 5.23
C ARG A 369 10.70 30.06 4.69
N ASP A 370 10.95 29.02 5.47
CA ASP A 370 11.83 27.91 5.06
C ASP A 370 11.17 27.06 3.98
N LEU A 371 9.87 26.77 4.14
CA LEU A 371 9.08 26.06 3.13
C LEU A 371 9.01 26.82 1.80
N GLU A 372 8.80 28.15 1.85
CA GLU A 372 8.83 28.98 0.65
C GLU A 372 10.21 29.00 0.00
N LYS A 373 11.29 29.03 0.78
CA LYS A 373 12.65 28.94 0.25
C LYS A 373 12.90 27.59 -0.43
N ILE A 374 12.50 26.48 0.19
CA ILE A 374 12.60 25.14 -0.40
C ILE A 374 11.81 25.09 -1.71
N ARG A 375 10.54 25.52 -1.69
CA ARG A 375 9.68 25.57 -2.88
C ARG A 375 10.33 26.36 -4.01
N ASN A 376 10.85 27.55 -3.73
CA ASN A 376 11.48 28.40 -4.74
C ASN A 376 12.75 27.77 -5.33
N MET A 377 13.57 27.10 -4.50
CA MET A 377 14.74 26.37 -4.98
C MET A 377 14.36 25.20 -5.90
N LEU A 378 13.31 24.46 -5.57
CA LEU A 378 12.83 23.33 -6.38
C LEU A 378 12.20 23.80 -7.70
N LEU A 379 11.42 24.88 -7.66
CA LEU A 379 10.88 25.49 -8.89
C LEU A 379 11.99 26.03 -9.79
N ASP A 380 13.06 26.60 -9.23
CA ASP A 380 14.26 27.00 -9.99
C ASP A 380 14.97 25.78 -10.60
N GLN A 381 15.10 24.67 -9.87
CA GLN A 381 15.65 23.42 -10.41
C GLN A 381 14.80 22.89 -11.58
N LEU A 382 13.48 22.83 -11.41
CA LEU A 382 12.55 22.43 -12.47
C LEU A 382 12.62 23.34 -13.70
N SER A 383 12.88 24.64 -13.52
CA SER A 383 13.03 25.59 -14.64
C SER A 383 14.24 25.30 -15.54
N LYS A 384 15.22 24.52 -15.05
CA LYS A 384 16.43 24.14 -15.80
C LYS A 384 16.23 22.93 -16.71
N LEU A 385 15.12 22.21 -16.54
CA LEU A 385 14.74 21.14 -17.46
C LEU A 385 14.36 21.75 -18.81
N GLN A 386 15.02 21.30 -19.87
CA GLN A 386 14.56 21.58 -21.22
C GLN A 386 13.19 20.91 -21.40
N HIS A 387 12.22 21.64 -21.94
CA HIS A 387 10.94 21.03 -22.29
C HIS A 387 11.20 19.93 -23.33
N THR A 388 10.93 18.68 -22.93
CA THR A 388 10.96 17.45 -23.76
C THR A 388 12.18 17.28 -24.69
N PRO A 389 13.33 16.75 -24.21
CA PRO A 389 14.33 16.19 -25.11
C PRO A 389 13.77 14.95 -25.82
N SER A 390 14.02 14.84 -27.12
CA SER A 390 13.67 13.67 -27.93
C SER A 390 14.46 12.45 -27.46
N VAL A 391 13.80 11.53 -26.75
CA VAL A 391 14.41 10.25 -26.34
C VAL A 391 14.69 9.43 -27.60
N GLN A 392 15.96 9.05 -27.81
CA GLN A 392 16.35 8.19 -28.93
C GLN A 392 15.67 6.82 -28.81
N PHE A 393 15.27 6.24 -29.94
CA PHE A 393 14.71 4.88 -29.99
C PHE A 393 15.67 3.88 -29.33
N GLN A 394 15.19 3.17 -28.30
CA GLN A 394 15.90 2.08 -27.66
C GLN A 394 15.14 0.77 -27.84
N TYR A 395 15.90 -0.33 -27.79
CA TYR A 395 15.36 -1.69 -27.84
C TYR A 395 14.38 -1.92 -26.69
N MET A 396 13.12 -2.16 -27.01
CA MET A 396 12.07 -2.53 -26.05
C MET A 396 12.22 -4.03 -25.74
N PRO A 397 12.47 -4.42 -24.48
CA PRO A 397 12.37 -5.83 -24.08
C PRO A 397 10.98 -6.37 -24.41
N PRO A 398 10.82 -7.66 -24.72
CA PRO A 398 9.51 -8.25 -25.01
C PRO A 398 8.53 -8.01 -23.86
N ASN A 399 7.25 -7.91 -24.23
CA ASN A 399 6.15 -7.74 -23.28
C ASN A 399 6.14 -8.91 -22.30
N THR A 400 5.91 -8.61 -21.01
CA THR A 400 5.65 -9.65 -20.01
C THR A 400 4.24 -10.16 -20.25
N GLU A 401 4.08 -11.43 -20.61
CA GLU A 401 2.77 -12.07 -20.63
C GLU A 401 2.35 -12.34 -19.17
N ALA A 402 1.11 -12.00 -18.82
CA ALA A 402 0.56 -12.42 -17.54
C ALA A 402 0.53 -13.96 -17.53
N PRO A 403 1.09 -14.63 -16.51
CA PRO A 403 1.04 -16.09 -16.46
C PRO A 403 -0.42 -16.56 -16.50
N GLU A 404 -0.75 -17.45 -17.42
CA GLU A 404 -2.06 -18.11 -17.43
C GLU A 404 -2.19 -18.94 -16.14
N GLU A 405 -3.31 -18.77 -15.41
CA GLU A 405 -3.65 -19.70 -14.33
C GLU A 405 -3.73 -21.11 -14.94
N LYS A 406 -2.86 -22.03 -14.52
CA LYS A 406 -2.96 -23.43 -14.94
C LYS A 406 -4.38 -23.90 -14.64
N GLU A 407 -5.08 -24.46 -15.64
CA GLU A 407 -6.37 -25.12 -15.43
C GLU A 407 -6.18 -26.19 -14.34
N VAL A 408 -6.59 -25.86 -13.12
CA VAL A 408 -6.60 -26.81 -12.00
C VAL A 408 -7.91 -27.57 -12.14
N ASP A 409 -7.81 -28.89 -12.20
CA ASP A 409 -8.95 -29.80 -12.23
C ASP A 409 -10.03 -29.34 -11.23
N MET A 410 -11.25 -29.11 -11.70
CA MET A 410 -12.33 -28.51 -10.90
C MET A 410 -12.66 -29.34 -9.64
N GLU A 411 -12.26 -30.60 -9.59
CA GLU A 411 -12.42 -31.50 -8.45
C GLU A 411 -11.34 -31.34 -7.36
N MET A 412 -10.21 -30.69 -7.67
CA MET A 412 -9.09 -30.46 -6.73
C MET A 412 -9.13 -29.08 -6.06
N ARG A 413 -10.10 -28.23 -6.42
CA ARG A 413 -10.25 -26.89 -5.84
C ARG A 413 -10.63 -27.03 -4.35
N PRO A 414 -9.79 -26.59 -3.39
CA PRO A 414 -10.26 -26.41 -2.03
C PRO A 414 -11.41 -25.42 -2.12
N LYS A 415 -12.59 -25.81 -1.63
CA LYS A 415 -13.73 -24.88 -1.51
C LYS A 415 -13.18 -23.61 -0.84
N PRO A 416 -13.40 -22.41 -1.40
CA PRO A 416 -13.07 -21.18 -0.72
C PRO A 416 -13.68 -21.27 0.67
N ARG A 417 -12.85 -21.25 1.72
CA ARG A 417 -13.33 -20.92 3.06
C ARG A 417 -13.68 -19.44 3.02
N ILE A 418 -14.82 -19.14 2.40
CA ILE A 418 -15.61 -17.98 2.77
C ILE A 418 -15.85 -18.19 4.26
N TRP A 419 -15.38 -17.25 5.04
CA TRP A 419 -15.57 -17.23 6.47
C TRP A 419 -17.08 -17.09 6.69
N ASN A 420 -17.76 -18.21 6.94
CA ASN A 420 -19.19 -18.24 7.20
C ASN A 420 -19.44 -17.48 8.50
N ASN A 421 -20.06 -16.31 8.36
CA ASN A 421 -20.60 -15.53 9.46
C ASN A 421 -22.05 -15.99 9.69
N ASP A 422 -22.24 -17.22 10.18
CA ASP A 422 -23.55 -17.72 10.58
C ASP A 422 -23.73 -17.50 12.09
N ALA A 423 -24.04 -16.26 12.45
CA ALA A 423 -24.69 -15.91 13.71
C ALA A 423 -25.29 -14.50 13.63
N ALA A 424 -26.44 -14.36 12.97
CA ALA A 424 -27.46 -13.37 13.32
C ALA A 424 -28.74 -13.65 12.52
N ASP A 425 -29.73 -14.21 13.22
CA ASP A 425 -31.11 -14.29 12.79
C ASP A 425 -31.66 -12.92 12.41
N TYR A 426 -32.07 -12.76 11.16
CA TYR A 426 -33.11 -11.83 10.76
C TYR A 426 -33.98 -12.54 9.72
N GLU A 427 -35.08 -13.11 10.20
CA GLU A 427 -36.19 -13.55 9.36
C GLU A 427 -36.72 -12.35 8.56
N SER A 428 -36.72 -12.48 7.24
CA SER A 428 -37.44 -11.61 6.32
C SER A 428 -38.27 -12.51 5.44
N ASP A 429 -39.58 -12.43 5.63
CA ASP A 429 -40.62 -13.13 4.86
C ASP A 429 -40.40 -12.96 3.35
N ASP A 430 -40.38 -14.09 2.65
CA ASP A 430 -40.55 -14.18 1.20
C ASP A 430 -42.06 -14.03 0.89
N ASP A 431 -42.44 -12.98 0.16
CA ASP A 431 -43.71 -12.92 -0.55
C ASP A 431 -43.46 -13.07 -2.06
N GLU A 432 -44.12 -14.09 -2.59
CA GLU A 432 -44.09 -14.62 -3.94
C GLU A 432 -44.54 -13.61 -5.01
N ASN A 433 -44.01 -13.77 -6.23
CA ASN A 433 -44.69 -13.30 -7.44
C ASN A 433 -44.37 -14.24 -8.60
N GLU A 434 -44.99 -15.43 -8.59
CA GLU A 434 -45.20 -16.20 -9.82
C GLU A 434 -46.64 -16.02 -10.31
N ASN A 435 -46.69 -15.61 -11.56
CA ASN A 435 -47.84 -15.26 -12.35
C ASN A 435 -48.23 -16.50 -13.15
N GLU A 436 -49.36 -17.15 -12.90
CA GLU A 436 -50.05 -17.88 -13.96
C GLU A 436 -51.53 -18.15 -13.64
N ASN A 437 -52.33 -17.98 -14.67
CA ASN A 437 -53.73 -17.59 -14.62
C ASN A 437 -54.55 -18.63 -15.40
N ILE A 438 -55.08 -19.67 -14.75
CA ILE A 438 -56.00 -20.63 -15.40
C ILE A 438 -57.14 -21.07 -14.46
N SER A 439 -58.30 -20.45 -14.69
CA SER A 439 -59.64 -21.07 -14.88
C SER A 439 -60.14 -22.19 -13.95
N GLN A 440 -61.10 -21.77 -13.11
CA GLN A 440 -62.44 -22.35 -12.89
C GLN A 440 -62.64 -23.73 -12.22
N ARG A 441 -63.58 -23.65 -11.26
CA ARG A 441 -64.66 -24.59 -10.88
C ARG A 441 -64.41 -25.57 -9.70
N SER A 442 -65.05 -25.16 -8.60
CA SER A 442 -66.14 -25.88 -7.93
C SER A 442 -65.82 -26.99 -6.92
N LEU A 443 -66.27 -26.69 -5.69
CA LEU A 443 -67.09 -27.50 -4.79
C LEU A 443 -66.41 -28.54 -3.87
N ASN A 444 -66.53 -28.20 -2.58
CA ASN A 444 -67.10 -28.98 -1.48
C ASN A 444 -66.27 -30.03 -0.70
N SER A 445 -66.57 -29.94 0.62
CA SER A 445 -66.61 -30.97 1.66
C SER A 445 -65.30 -31.16 2.42
N GLU A 446 -65.24 -30.72 3.69
CA GLU A 446 -65.60 -31.50 4.91
C GLU A 446 -64.56 -32.61 5.19
N ALA A 447 -64.10 -32.90 6.39
CA ALA A 447 -64.32 -32.37 7.72
C ALA A 447 -63.20 -32.92 8.65
N THR A 448 -62.96 -32.18 9.74
CA THR A 448 -62.66 -32.64 11.11
C THR A 448 -61.89 -33.94 11.36
N TYR A 449 -60.85 -33.87 12.20
CA TYR A 449 -60.89 -34.51 13.52
C TYR A 449 -59.95 -33.80 14.50
N ALA A 450 -60.48 -33.61 15.71
CA ALA A 450 -59.91 -32.84 16.81
C ALA A 450 -59.29 -33.73 17.89
N ALA A 451 -58.57 -33.05 18.80
CA ALA A 451 -58.43 -33.35 20.23
C ALA A 451 -57.43 -34.46 20.63
N SER A 452 -56.68 -34.39 21.74
CA SER A 452 -56.44 -33.37 22.77
C SER A 452 -55.54 -33.99 23.86
N MET A 453 -54.92 -33.15 24.69
CA MET A 453 -54.51 -33.39 26.10
C MET A 453 -53.32 -34.32 26.37
N ASN A 454 -52.57 -34.23 27.48
CA ASN A 454 -52.12 -33.17 28.40
C ASN A 454 -51.32 -33.91 29.51
N LEU A 455 -50.35 -33.21 30.12
CA LEU A 455 -49.96 -33.26 31.55
C LEU A 455 -49.01 -34.34 32.16
N ARG A 456 -48.09 -33.77 32.98
CA ARG A 456 -47.34 -34.26 34.19
C ARG A 456 -46.10 -35.13 33.91
N GLY A 457 -44.90 -34.91 34.48
CA GLY A 457 -44.42 -34.10 35.60
C GLY A 457 -43.97 -35.00 36.76
N THR A 458 -42.70 -34.93 37.19
CA THR A 458 -42.21 -35.10 38.59
C THR A 458 -40.68 -34.97 38.70
N SER A 459 -40.27 -34.46 39.87
CA SER A 459 -38.94 -34.16 40.42
C SER A 459 -38.11 -35.39 40.82
N ASP A 460 -36.82 -35.19 41.09
CA ASP A 460 -36.25 -35.37 42.44
C ASP A 460 -34.82 -34.80 42.58
N THR A 461 -34.50 -34.42 43.81
CA THR A 461 -33.39 -33.60 44.31
C THR A 461 -32.32 -34.40 45.06
N VAL A 462 -31.27 -33.68 45.51
CA VAL A 462 -30.35 -33.95 46.66
C VAL A 462 -29.01 -34.63 46.24
N LYS A 463 -27.79 -34.16 46.55
CA LYS A 463 -27.21 -33.61 47.80
C LYS A 463 -25.86 -32.88 47.58
N GLU A 464 -25.59 -31.88 48.42
CA GLU A 464 -24.32 -31.16 48.65
C GLU A 464 -23.30 -31.99 49.45
N GLU A 465 -22.01 -31.66 49.34
CA GLU A 465 -21.06 -31.65 50.46
C GLU A 465 -19.86 -30.73 50.17
N ASP A 466 -19.71 -29.70 51.02
CA ASP A 466 -18.57 -28.80 51.18
C ASP A 466 -17.42 -29.47 51.96
N VAL A 467 -16.15 -29.17 51.61
CA VAL A 467 -15.05 -29.00 52.58
C VAL A 467 -14.03 -27.99 52.04
N ALA A 468 -13.79 -26.93 52.81
CA ALA A 468 -12.68 -25.99 52.70
C ALA A 468 -11.58 -26.32 53.71
N ASP A 469 -10.31 -26.01 53.37
CA ASP A 469 -9.13 -25.67 54.21
C ASP A 469 -7.84 -26.08 53.48
N GLU A 470 -6.67 -25.46 53.59
CA GLU A 470 -6.16 -24.21 54.17
C GLU A 470 -4.71 -24.07 53.66
N GLN A 471 -4.27 -22.83 53.38
CA GLN A 471 -2.92 -22.24 53.55
C GLN A 471 -1.59 -22.97 53.19
N ASN A 472 -0.75 -22.18 52.50
CA ASN A 472 0.58 -21.65 52.91
C ASN A 472 1.84 -22.01 52.06
N ARG A 473 2.52 -20.92 51.62
CA ARG A 473 3.99 -20.70 51.51
C ARG A 473 4.74 -21.52 50.44
N ARG A 474 5.51 -20.94 49.51
CA ARG A 474 6.49 -19.83 49.57
C ARG A 474 6.62 -19.15 48.21
#